data_AF-A0A543FHY7-F1
#
_entry.id   AF-A0A543FHY7-F1
#
_cell.length_a   1.000
_cell.length_b   1.000
_cell.length_c   1.000
_cell.angle_alpha   90.00
_cell.angle_beta   90.00
_cell.angle_gamma   90.00
#
_symmetry.space_group_name_H-M   'P 1'
#
loop_
_entity.id
_entity.type
_entity.pdbx_description
1 polymer ?
#
loop_
_entity_poly.entity_id
_entity_poly.type
_entity_poly.pdbx_seq_one_letter_code
_entity_poly.pdbx_strand_id
1 'polypeptide(L)'
;MGSDSRYEAYEVDLWERLAALLPSIEDADSFRDCRESGHQEAGLWMLVQRLLEHQVPVSDRTRAEMEVLAEHWGERLARHDEILSSVRDSADANSIRLLPDDRSTPVDPAQVGITGSALTGLLVVPWIECLRCGRVLARVHAQEPWGDLRYLAAHYVVWHHTASDDEHQIFDEPDLHSAFELLLACR
;
A
#
# COMPACT_ATOMS: atom_id res chain seq x y z
N MET A 1 -16.74 17.72 7.51
CA MET A 1 -16.62 17.39 6.08
C MET A 1 -15.14 17.29 5.71
N GLY A 2 -14.37 16.43 6.38
CA GLY A 2 -12.92 16.36 6.28
C GLY A 2 -12.49 14.91 6.39
N SER A 3 -11.37 14.55 5.76
CA SER A 3 -10.83 13.19 5.53
C SER A 3 -11.73 12.22 4.75
N ASP A 4 -12.85 11.74 5.29
CA ASP A 4 -13.67 10.66 4.69
C ASP A 4 -14.11 10.96 3.24
N SER A 5 -14.70 12.13 3.02
CA SER A 5 -15.18 12.54 1.69
C SER A 5 -14.06 12.73 0.66
N ARG A 6 -12.81 12.97 1.10
CA ARG A 6 -11.67 13.12 0.19
C ARG A 6 -11.11 11.76 -0.19
N TYR A 7 -11.05 10.83 0.77
CA TYR A 7 -10.65 9.46 0.52
C TYR A 7 -11.64 8.74 -0.38
N GLU A 8 -12.96 8.86 -0.12
CA GLU A 8 -14.00 8.28 -0.97
C GLU A 8 -13.85 8.73 -2.43
N ALA A 9 -13.63 10.03 -2.66
CA ALA A 9 -13.45 10.58 -4.00
C ALA A 9 -12.16 10.05 -4.67
N TYR A 10 -11.06 9.95 -3.92
CA TYR A 10 -9.83 9.34 -4.42
C TYR A 10 -10.00 7.86 -4.76
N GLU A 11 -10.67 7.10 -3.89
CA GLU A 11 -10.92 5.69 -4.11
C GLU A 11 -11.77 5.50 -5.37
N VAL A 12 -12.86 6.26 -5.55
CA VAL A 12 -13.65 6.24 -6.80
C VAL A 12 -12.76 6.40 -8.04
N ASP A 13 -11.90 7.44 -8.06
CA ASP A 13 -11.01 7.71 -9.18
C ASP A 13 -9.98 6.59 -9.39
N LEU A 14 -9.41 6.07 -8.30
CA LEU A 14 -8.48 4.95 -8.36
C LEU A 14 -9.13 3.72 -8.99
N TRP A 15 -10.34 3.36 -8.56
CA TRP A 15 -11.07 2.23 -9.13
C TRP A 15 -11.35 2.42 -10.62
N GLU A 16 -11.74 3.61 -11.08
CA GLU A 16 -11.92 3.86 -12.52
C GLU A 16 -10.62 3.77 -13.31
N ARG A 17 -9.52 4.28 -12.75
CA ARG A 17 -8.19 4.16 -13.39
C ARG A 17 -7.74 2.71 -13.46
N LEU A 18 -7.98 1.91 -12.43
CA LEU A 18 -7.66 0.48 -12.43
C LEU A 18 -8.55 -0.30 -13.41
N ALA A 19 -9.84 0.04 -13.51
CA ALA A 19 -10.76 -0.55 -14.49
C ALA A 19 -10.27 -0.31 -15.92
N ALA A 20 -9.70 0.86 -16.21
CA ALA A 20 -9.18 1.22 -17.52
C ALA A 20 -7.92 0.43 -17.92
N LEU A 21 -7.27 -0.28 -16.99
CA LEU A 21 -6.15 -1.19 -17.28
C LEU A 21 -6.62 -2.56 -17.76
N LEU A 22 -7.89 -2.90 -17.54
CA LEU A 22 -8.39 -4.23 -17.85
C LEU A 22 -8.49 -4.44 -19.37
N PRO A 23 -8.08 -5.61 -19.89
CA PRO A 23 -8.00 -5.85 -21.34
C PRO A 23 -9.34 -5.83 -22.06
N SER A 24 -10.43 -6.15 -21.36
CA SER A 24 -11.77 -6.23 -21.93
C SER A 24 -12.75 -5.32 -21.18
N ILE A 25 -13.77 -4.84 -21.91
CA ILE A 25 -14.86 -4.05 -21.34
C ILE A 25 -15.63 -4.88 -20.30
N GLU A 26 -15.82 -6.18 -20.56
CA GLU A 26 -16.52 -7.09 -19.66
C GLU A 26 -15.79 -7.26 -18.31
N ASP A 27 -14.45 -7.40 -18.34
CA ASP A 27 -13.66 -7.42 -17.11
C ASP A 27 -13.73 -6.07 -16.38
N ALA A 28 -13.67 -4.96 -17.11
CA ALA A 28 -13.78 -3.62 -16.53
C ALA A 28 -15.13 -3.39 -15.85
N ASP A 29 -16.23 -3.82 -16.48
CA ASP A 29 -17.57 -3.71 -15.91
C ASP A 29 -17.72 -4.63 -14.69
N SER A 30 -17.25 -5.88 -14.78
CA SER A 30 -17.26 -6.82 -13.64
C SER A 30 -16.47 -6.27 -12.44
N PHE A 31 -15.37 -5.54 -12.69
CA PHE A 31 -14.55 -4.91 -11.66
C PHE A 31 -15.29 -3.76 -10.98
N ARG A 32 -15.99 -2.93 -11.76
CA ARG A 32 -16.84 -1.85 -11.22
C ARG A 32 -18.01 -2.41 -10.41
N ASP A 33 -18.67 -3.45 -10.91
CA ASP A 33 -19.78 -4.11 -10.23
C ASP A 33 -19.38 -4.64 -8.84
N CYS A 34 -18.14 -5.16 -8.71
CA CYS A 34 -17.59 -5.58 -7.43
C CYS A 34 -17.55 -4.41 -6.43
N ARG A 35 -17.09 -3.23 -6.85
CA ARG A 35 -17.08 -2.03 -6.00
C ARG A 35 -18.49 -1.58 -5.63
N GLU A 36 -19.38 -1.49 -6.61
CA GLU A 36 -20.77 -1.02 -6.39
C GLU A 36 -21.56 -1.94 -5.46
N SER A 37 -21.22 -3.24 -5.45
CA SER A 37 -21.89 -4.26 -4.64
C SER A 37 -21.23 -4.51 -3.28
N GLY A 38 -20.11 -3.85 -2.95
CA GLY A 38 -19.40 -4.06 -1.70
C GLY A 38 -18.55 -5.35 -1.66
N HIS A 39 -17.97 -5.72 -2.80
CA HIS A 39 -17.09 -6.88 -2.99
C HIS A 39 -15.70 -6.47 -3.45
N GLN A 40 -15.11 -5.47 -2.79
CA GLN A 40 -13.84 -4.86 -3.16
C GLN A 40 -12.68 -5.88 -3.17
N GLU A 41 -12.67 -6.83 -2.23
CA GLU A 41 -11.68 -7.90 -2.16
C GLU A 41 -11.71 -8.78 -3.42
N ALA A 42 -12.92 -9.15 -3.87
CA ALA A 42 -13.10 -9.93 -5.09
C ALA A 42 -12.70 -9.14 -6.34
N GLY A 43 -13.03 -7.85 -6.38
CA GLY A 43 -12.59 -6.94 -7.44
C GLY A 43 -11.05 -6.87 -7.52
N LEU A 44 -10.37 -6.68 -6.40
CA LEU A 44 -8.90 -6.65 -6.32
C LEU A 44 -8.27 -7.96 -6.79
N TRP A 45 -8.80 -9.10 -6.33
CA TRP A 45 -8.34 -10.41 -6.80
C TRP A 45 -8.49 -10.53 -8.32
N MET A 46 -9.67 -10.22 -8.87
CA MET A 46 -9.93 -10.29 -10.30
C MET A 46 -8.99 -9.38 -11.11
N LEU A 47 -8.81 -8.12 -10.67
CA LEU A 47 -7.90 -7.17 -11.30
C LEU A 47 -6.50 -7.75 -11.42
N VAL A 48 -5.93 -8.21 -10.30
CA VAL A 48 -4.56 -8.74 -10.25
C VAL A 48 -4.41 -9.97 -11.16
N GLN A 49 -5.39 -10.89 -11.13
CA GLN A 49 -5.37 -12.07 -12.01
C GLN A 49 -5.39 -11.68 -13.49
N ARG A 50 -6.28 -10.76 -13.90
CA ARG A 50 -6.38 -10.31 -15.29
C ARG A 50 -5.12 -9.60 -15.78
N LEU A 51 -4.52 -8.75 -14.94
CA LEU A 51 -3.26 -8.09 -15.27
C LEU A 51 -2.13 -9.12 -15.49
N LEU A 52 -2.06 -10.17 -14.66
CA LEU A 52 -1.08 -11.24 -14.79
C LEU A 52 -1.33 -12.14 -16.01
N GLU A 53 -2.56 -12.61 -16.19
CA GLU A 53 -2.95 -13.47 -17.32
C GLU A 53 -2.65 -12.82 -18.67
N HIS A 54 -2.95 -11.53 -18.79
CA HIS A 54 -2.78 -10.78 -20.03
C HIS A 54 -1.45 -10.02 -20.12
N GLN A 55 -0.58 -10.14 -19.10
CA GLN A 55 0.73 -9.49 -19.06
C GLN A 55 0.64 -7.96 -19.28
N VAL A 56 -0.41 -7.35 -18.72
CA VAL A 56 -0.64 -5.90 -18.86
C VAL A 56 0.45 -5.15 -18.09
N PRO A 57 1.25 -4.30 -18.76
CA PRO A 57 2.25 -3.50 -18.08
C PRO A 57 1.59 -2.46 -17.15
N VAL A 58 2.07 -2.39 -15.92
CA VAL A 58 1.63 -1.43 -14.91
C VAL A 58 2.81 -0.63 -14.36
N SER A 59 2.59 0.65 -14.10
CA SER A 59 3.61 1.53 -13.52
C SER A 59 3.93 1.13 -12.08
N ASP A 60 5.11 1.51 -11.58
CA ASP A 60 5.46 1.30 -10.18
C ASP A 60 4.49 2.02 -9.23
N ARG A 61 4.01 3.20 -9.63
CA ARG A 61 2.96 3.91 -8.90
C ARG A 61 1.66 3.12 -8.84
N THR A 62 1.18 2.58 -9.97
CA THR A 62 -0.05 1.78 -10.02
C THR A 62 0.08 0.55 -9.13
N ARG A 63 1.22 -0.14 -9.14
CA ARG A 63 1.48 -1.28 -8.25
C ARG A 63 1.42 -0.88 -6.78
N ALA A 64 1.97 0.27 -6.40
CA ALA A 64 1.86 0.81 -5.05
C ALA A 64 0.44 1.21 -4.67
N GLU A 65 -0.34 1.77 -5.60
CA GLU A 65 -1.76 2.07 -5.40
C GLU A 65 -2.57 0.78 -5.17
N MET A 66 -2.29 -0.28 -5.93
CA MET A 66 -2.90 -1.61 -5.72
C MET A 66 -2.53 -2.21 -4.36
N GLU A 67 -1.27 -2.09 -3.95
CA GLU A 67 -0.77 -2.57 -2.64
C GLU A 67 -1.48 -1.88 -1.47
N VAL A 68 -1.63 -0.54 -1.56
CA VAL A 68 -2.33 0.26 -0.54
C VAL A 68 -3.82 -0.05 -0.49
N LEU A 69 -4.46 -0.21 -1.66
CA LEU A 69 -5.86 -0.61 -1.74
C LEU A 69 -6.06 -2.02 -1.15
N ALA A 70 -5.14 -2.93 -1.42
CA ALA A 70 -5.16 -4.27 -0.84
C ALA A 70 -4.97 -4.25 0.68
N GLU A 71 -4.15 -3.37 1.26
CA GLU A 71 -4.09 -3.26 2.73
C GLU A 71 -5.40 -2.73 3.30
N HIS A 72 -5.95 -1.69 2.71
CA HIS A 72 -7.20 -1.09 3.19
C HIS A 72 -8.34 -2.12 3.25
N TRP A 73 -8.42 -3.00 2.27
CA TRP A 73 -9.40 -4.08 2.20
C TRP A 73 -8.93 -5.39 2.84
N GLY A 74 -7.78 -5.38 3.55
CA GLY A 74 -7.28 -6.57 4.25
C GLY A 74 -6.86 -7.72 3.33
N GLU A 75 -6.55 -7.46 2.07
CA GLU A 75 -6.15 -8.44 1.04
C GLU A 75 -4.65 -8.45 0.74
N ARG A 76 -3.89 -7.50 1.30
CA ARG A 76 -2.48 -7.27 0.94
C ARG A 76 -1.63 -8.53 0.96
N LEU A 77 -1.73 -9.34 2.00
CA LEU A 77 -0.93 -10.57 2.14
C LEU A 77 -1.25 -11.62 1.08
N ALA A 78 -2.51 -11.67 0.65
CA ALA A 78 -2.95 -12.61 -0.37
C ALA A 78 -2.55 -12.15 -1.77
N ARG A 79 -2.36 -10.84 -1.97
CA ARG A 79 -2.10 -10.21 -3.29
C ARG A 79 -0.66 -9.74 -3.48
N HIS A 80 0.14 -9.60 -2.43
CA HIS A 80 1.46 -8.95 -2.48
C HIS A 80 2.38 -9.57 -3.54
N ASP A 81 2.56 -10.90 -3.53
CA ASP A 81 3.43 -11.59 -4.48
C ASP A 81 2.92 -11.47 -5.93
N GLU A 82 1.61 -11.43 -6.11
CA GLU A 82 0.97 -11.28 -7.42
C GLU A 82 1.16 -9.85 -7.96
N ILE A 83 0.97 -8.83 -7.12
CA ILE A 83 1.25 -7.42 -7.44
C ILE A 83 2.74 -7.22 -7.73
N LEU A 84 3.62 -7.86 -6.94
CA LEU A 84 5.05 -7.85 -7.19
C LEU A 84 5.41 -8.49 -8.54
N SER A 85 4.73 -9.57 -8.92
CA SER A 85 4.98 -10.31 -10.16
C SER A 85 4.37 -9.68 -11.41
N SER A 86 3.53 -8.65 -11.26
CA SER A 86 2.96 -7.92 -12.40
C SER A 86 4.02 -7.31 -13.32
N VAL A 87 3.73 -7.27 -14.62
CA VAL A 87 4.64 -6.74 -15.64
C VAL A 87 4.84 -5.25 -15.39
N ARG A 88 6.11 -4.83 -15.29
CA ARG A 88 6.44 -3.41 -15.07
C ARG A 88 6.40 -2.64 -16.39
N ASP A 89 5.75 -1.48 -16.37
CA ASP A 89 5.91 -0.48 -17.41
C ASP A 89 7.32 0.13 -17.34
N SER A 90 8.06 0.03 -18.44
CA SER A 90 9.42 0.54 -18.57
C SER A 90 9.52 2.07 -18.47
N ALA A 91 8.44 2.82 -18.73
CA ALA A 91 8.47 4.28 -18.74
C ALA A 91 8.56 4.92 -17.34
N ASP A 92 8.06 4.23 -16.30
CA ASP A 92 8.09 4.69 -14.90
C ASP A 92 8.92 3.75 -14.00
N ALA A 93 9.78 2.93 -14.61
CA ALA A 93 10.58 1.98 -13.86
C ALA A 93 11.52 2.70 -12.87
N ASN A 94 11.45 2.26 -11.62
CA ASN A 94 12.27 2.63 -10.47
C ASN A 94 11.91 3.97 -9.82
N SER A 95 10.64 4.37 -9.89
CA SER A 95 10.12 5.51 -9.11
C SER A 95 9.75 5.10 -7.68
N ILE A 96 9.13 3.93 -7.53
CA ILE A 96 8.64 3.35 -6.28
C ILE A 96 9.03 1.87 -6.23
N ARG A 97 9.47 1.41 -5.07
CA ARG A 97 9.78 0.00 -4.80
C ARG A 97 8.81 -0.53 -3.76
N LEU A 98 8.13 -1.62 -4.10
CA LEU A 98 7.46 -2.47 -3.11
C LEU A 98 8.52 -3.35 -2.48
N LEU A 99 8.61 -3.31 -1.16
CA LEU A 99 9.53 -4.16 -0.39
C LEU A 99 8.87 -5.53 -0.18
N PRO A 100 9.64 -6.64 -0.16
CA PRO A 100 9.09 -7.97 0.03
C PRO A 100 8.23 -8.08 1.29
N ASP A 101 7.23 -8.97 1.29
CA ASP A 101 6.40 -9.21 2.48
C ASP A 101 7.27 -9.70 3.64
N ASP A 102 7.38 -8.84 4.63
CA ASP A 102 8.37 -8.82 5.68
C ASP A 102 7.75 -9.15 7.05
N ARG A 103 6.63 -9.87 7.06
CA ARG A 103 6.15 -10.57 8.28
C ARG A 103 7.28 -11.34 9.00
N SER A 104 8.36 -11.68 8.29
CA SER A 104 9.56 -12.33 8.83
C SER A 104 10.66 -11.40 9.38
N THR A 105 10.65 -10.09 9.11
CA THR A 105 11.70 -9.15 9.57
C THR A 105 11.18 -7.80 10.09
N PRO A 106 10.24 -7.80 11.05
CA PRO A 106 9.87 -6.56 11.75
C PRO A 106 11.08 -5.96 12.46
N VAL A 107 11.15 -4.63 12.51
CA VAL A 107 12.20 -3.89 13.22
C VAL A 107 11.63 -3.12 14.40
N ASP A 108 12.46 -2.94 15.43
CA ASP A 108 12.15 -2.03 16.53
C ASP A 108 12.14 -0.59 16.00
N PRO A 109 11.10 0.23 16.28
CA PRO A 109 11.04 1.64 15.87
C PRO A 109 12.34 2.42 16.17
N ALA A 110 13.00 2.15 17.31
CA ALA A 110 14.22 2.83 17.70
C ALA A 110 15.42 2.53 16.78
N GLN A 111 15.44 1.36 16.11
CA GLN A 111 16.50 1.01 15.16
C GLN A 111 16.43 1.82 13.87
N VAL A 112 15.26 2.39 13.56
CA VAL A 112 15.02 3.23 12.38
C VAL A 112 14.79 4.70 12.73
N GLY A 113 15.18 5.12 13.95
CA GLY A 113 15.09 6.52 14.39
C GLY A 113 13.66 7.00 14.65
N ILE A 114 12.69 6.09 14.71
CA ILE A 114 11.28 6.43 14.95
C ILE A 114 11.04 6.41 16.45
N THR A 115 10.75 7.57 17.04
CA THR A 115 10.54 7.74 18.47
C THR A 115 9.15 8.27 18.76
N GLY A 116 8.38 7.57 19.59
CA GLY A 116 7.09 8.06 20.05
C GLY A 116 6.50 7.14 21.10
N SER A 117 5.91 7.69 22.16
CA SER A 117 5.28 6.89 23.20
C SER A 117 4.14 6.02 22.66
N ALA A 118 3.46 6.47 21.60
CA ALA A 118 2.43 5.73 20.88
C ALA A 118 2.94 4.41 20.25
N LEU A 119 4.25 4.31 19.99
CA LEU A 119 4.86 3.14 19.35
C LEU A 119 5.47 2.15 20.34
N THR A 120 5.31 2.40 21.65
CA THR A 120 5.89 1.55 22.69
C THR A 120 5.38 0.12 22.59
N GLY A 121 6.28 -0.84 22.40
CA GLY A 121 5.93 -2.25 22.28
C GLY A 121 5.33 -2.64 20.93
N LEU A 122 5.38 -1.75 19.94
CA LEU A 122 4.99 -2.02 18.57
C LEU A 122 6.22 -2.28 17.69
N LEU A 123 5.98 -2.92 16.55
CA LEU A 123 6.98 -3.30 15.57
C LEU A 123 6.71 -2.62 14.23
N VAL A 124 7.76 -2.18 13.55
CA VAL A 124 7.69 -1.49 12.25
C VAL A 124 8.02 -2.47 11.13
N VAL A 125 7.25 -2.38 10.05
CA VAL A 125 7.25 -3.31 8.91
C VAL A 125 7.28 -2.47 7.61
N PRO A 126 8.49 -2.11 7.12
CA PRO A 126 8.67 -1.33 5.90
C PRO A 126 8.15 -2.05 4.65
N TRP A 127 7.31 -1.38 3.84
CA TRP A 127 6.68 -2.06 2.70
C TRP A 127 6.71 -1.33 1.35
N ILE A 128 6.93 0.00 1.32
CA ILE A 128 6.91 0.83 0.11
C ILE A 128 7.95 1.93 0.28
N GLU A 129 8.86 2.02 -0.67
CA GLU A 129 9.96 2.99 -0.70
C GLU A 129 9.85 3.87 -1.96
N CYS A 130 9.92 5.18 -1.77
CA CYS A 130 10.13 6.12 -2.87
C CYS A 130 11.63 6.22 -3.17
N LEU A 131 12.06 5.75 -4.34
CA LEU A 131 13.48 5.71 -4.71
C LEU A 131 14.06 7.08 -5.07
N ARG A 132 13.21 8.11 -5.21
CA ARG A 132 13.63 9.48 -5.54
C ARG A 132 14.05 10.28 -4.30
N CYS A 133 13.27 10.23 -3.22
CA CYS A 133 13.53 10.97 -1.98
C CYS A 133 13.91 10.10 -0.78
N GLY A 134 13.93 8.77 -0.96
CA GLY A 134 14.25 7.82 0.10
C GLY A 134 13.20 7.74 1.20
N ARG A 135 11.97 8.24 0.97
CA ARG A 135 10.87 8.06 1.92
C ARG A 135 10.43 6.61 1.94
N VAL A 136 10.13 6.10 3.13
CA VAL A 136 9.60 4.78 3.34
C VAL A 136 8.29 4.92 4.08
N LEU A 137 7.25 4.26 3.56
CA LEU A 137 6.01 4.01 4.28
C LEU A 137 6.18 2.63 4.96
N ALA A 138 5.75 2.52 6.21
CA ALA A 138 5.67 1.25 6.92
C ALA A 138 4.36 1.11 7.65
N ARG A 139 4.02 -0.14 7.90
CA ARG A 139 2.98 -0.53 8.84
C ARG A 139 3.59 -0.70 10.21
N VAL A 140 2.79 -0.40 11.23
CA VAL A 140 3.16 -0.59 12.62
C VAL A 140 2.20 -1.61 13.23
N HIS A 141 2.73 -2.71 13.75
CA HIS A 141 1.93 -3.82 14.28
C HIS A 141 2.19 -4.03 15.77
N ALA A 142 1.13 -4.43 16.47
CA ALA A 142 1.29 -5.12 17.75
C ALA A 142 1.69 -6.57 17.49
N GLN A 143 2.47 -7.14 18.42
CA GLN A 143 2.77 -8.57 18.42
C GLN A 143 1.72 -9.31 19.26
N GLU A 144 1.18 -10.39 18.70
CA GLU A 144 0.25 -11.28 19.38
C GLU A 144 0.99 -12.15 20.42
N PRO A 145 0.30 -12.65 21.47
CA PRO A 145 0.94 -13.47 22.51
C PRO A 145 1.65 -14.73 22.02
N TRP A 146 1.26 -15.25 20.85
CA TRP A 146 1.88 -16.42 20.21
C TRP A 146 3.03 -16.08 19.26
N GLY A 147 3.40 -14.79 19.15
CA GLY A 147 4.61 -14.32 18.46
C GLY A 147 4.37 -13.75 17.06
N ASP A 148 3.21 -13.98 16.45
CA ASP A 148 2.89 -13.40 15.14
C ASP A 148 2.53 -11.91 15.26
N LEU A 149 2.64 -11.18 14.15
CA LEU A 149 2.11 -9.83 14.07
C LEU A 149 0.59 -9.85 13.96
N ARG A 150 -0.07 -8.90 14.62
CA ARG A 150 -1.51 -8.66 14.43
C ARG A 150 -1.80 -8.42 12.95
N TYR A 151 -2.91 -8.98 12.46
CA TYR A 151 -3.25 -8.96 11.04
C TYR A 151 -3.26 -7.54 10.45
N LEU A 152 -4.01 -6.63 11.09
CA LEU A 152 -4.09 -5.23 10.70
C LEU A 152 -3.00 -4.40 11.39
N ALA A 153 -2.49 -3.41 10.66
CA ALA A 153 -1.64 -2.38 11.25
C ALA A 153 -2.42 -1.57 12.30
N ALA A 154 -1.74 -1.20 13.38
CA ALA A 154 -2.26 -0.25 14.36
C ALA A 154 -2.03 1.20 13.92
N HIS A 155 -0.91 1.46 13.24
CA HIS A 155 -0.53 2.76 12.70
C HIS A 155 0.22 2.60 11.39
N TYR A 156 0.37 3.70 10.66
CA TYR A 156 1.32 3.82 9.57
C TYR A 156 2.35 4.89 9.90
N VAL A 157 3.57 4.71 9.40
CA VAL A 157 4.64 5.70 9.60
C VAL A 157 5.34 5.98 8.28
N VAL A 158 5.62 7.25 8.05
CA VAL A 158 6.47 7.70 6.94
C VAL A 158 7.72 8.36 7.51
N TRP A 159 8.89 7.92 7.06
CA TRP A 159 10.18 8.53 7.42
C TRP A 159 11.10 8.56 6.20
N HIS A 160 12.23 9.25 6.30
CA HIS A 160 13.29 9.22 5.31
C HIS A 160 14.37 8.21 5.71
N HIS A 161 14.66 7.23 4.86
CA HIS A 161 15.71 6.24 5.12
C HIS A 161 17.12 6.84 5.10
N THR A 162 17.32 7.96 4.39
CA THR A 162 18.64 8.56 4.15
C THR A 162 18.92 9.84 4.93
N ALA A 163 17.93 10.38 5.64
CA ALA A 163 18.12 11.62 6.40
C ALA A 163 18.63 11.27 7.81
N SER A 164 19.64 12.00 8.27
CA SER A 164 20.10 11.98 9.67
C SER A 164 19.13 12.69 10.62
N ASP A 165 18.07 13.30 10.09
CA ASP A 165 17.05 13.99 10.87
C ASP A 165 15.88 13.04 11.10
N ASP A 166 15.49 12.88 12.38
CA ASP A 166 14.44 12.00 12.90
C ASP A 166 13.01 12.42 12.48
N GLU A 167 12.83 13.08 11.34
CA GLU A 167 11.51 13.55 10.90
C GLU A 167 10.69 12.38 10.35
N HIS A 168 9.80 11.88 11.21
CA HIS A 168 8.81 10.87 10.90
C HIS A 168 7.41 11.40 11.18
N GLN A 169 6.42 10.89 10.44
CA GLN A 169 5.00 11.19 10.67
C GLN A 169 4.25 9.88 10.90
N ILE A 170 3.46 9.85 11.97
CA ILE A 170 2.63 8.72 12.37
C ILE A 170 1.18 9.03 12.00
N PHE A 171 0.51 8.04 11.44
CA PHE A 171 -0.87 8.07 11.00
C PHE A 171 -1.64 6.95 11.69
N ASP A 172 -2.89 7.21 12.07
CA ASP A 172 -3.76 6.17 12.58
C ASP A 172 -4.23 5.25 11.45
N GLU A 173 -4.78 4.08 11.79
CA GLU A 173 -5.28 3.08 10.85
C GLU A 173 -6.19 3.63 9.71
N PRO A 174 -7.18 4.51 9.97
CA PRO A 174 -8.00 5.06 8.87
C PRO A 174 -7.25 6.05 7.96
N ASP A 175 -6.07 6.52 8.36
CA ASP A 175 -5.31 7.55 7.65
C ASP A 175 -4.24 6.98 6.69
N LEU A 176 -4.32 5.69 6.34
CA LEU A 176 -3.42 5.03 5.38
C LEU A 176 -3.25 5.85 4.09
N HIS A 177 -4.35 6.37 3.54
CA HIS A 177 -4.29 7.16 2.32
C HIS A 177 -3.49 8.45 2.49
N SER A 178 -3.65 9.15 3.61
CA SER A 178 -2.87 10.35 3.93
C SER A 178 -1.38 10.03 4.06
N ALA A 179 -1.04 8.87 4.66
CA ALA A 179 0.34 8.39 4.73
C ALA A 179 0.92 8.11 3.34
N PHE A 180 0.12 7.49 2.46
CA PHE A 180 0.53 7.23 1.08
C PHE A 180 0.66 8.51 0.25
N GLU A 181 -0.21 9.50 0.41
CA GLU A 181 -0.05 10.82 -0.22
C GLU A 181 1.24 11.50 0.22
N LEU A 182 1.59 11.42 1.51
CA LEU A 182 2.86 11.98 2.01
C LEU A 182 4.08 11.28 1.38
N LEU A 183 4.04 9.96 1.23
CA LEU A 183 5.07 9.21 0.51
C LEU A 183 5.21 9.72 -0.93
N LEU A 184 4.08 9.95 -1.61
CA LEU A 184 4.03 10.40 -3.01
C LEU A 184 4.35 11.89 -3.19
N ALA A 185 4.24 12.71 -2.15
CA ALA A 185 4.56 14.15 -2.17
C ALA A 185 6.07 14.44 -2.25
N CYS A 186 6.85 13.52 -2.82
CA CYS A 186 8.24 13.68 -3.18
C CYS A 186 8.42 14.97 -4.00
N ARG A 187 9.25 15.89 -3.52
CA ARG A 187 9.67 17.09 -4.25
C ARG A 187 11.06 16.91 -4.81
#